data_AF-A0A3P7DT43-F1
#
_entry.id   AF-A0A3P7DT43-F1
#
_cell.length_a   1.000
_cell.length_b   1.000
_cell.length_c   1.000
_cell.angle_alpha   90.00
_cell.angle_beta   90.00
_cell.angle_gamma   90.00
#
_symmetry.space_group_name_H-M   'P 1'
#
loop_
_entity.id
_entity.type
_entity.pdbx_description
1 polymer ?
#
loop_
_entity_poly.entity_id
_entity_poly.type
_entity_poly.pdbx_seq_one_letter_code
_entity_poly.pdbx_strand_id
1 'polypeptide(L)'
;MACLFCFNTLCEALGADYTVKEIFPVVQQLSDDHVPNVRFNVAKTLLRIGHTVDQGIVNSQIKPLLIKMCSDSEFDVRYFADETRMALGLTN
;
A
#
# COMPACT_ATOMS: atom_id res chain seq x y z
N MET A 1 -8.50 -10.67 -6.01
CA MET A 1 -9.10 -10.55 -4.66
C MET A 1 -8.40 -11.43 -3.63
N ALA A 2 -8.28 -12.76 -3.80
CA ALA A 2 -7.75 -13.65 -2.77
C ALA A 2 -6.31 -13.33 -2.27
N CYS A 3 -5.39 -12.93 -3.16
CA CYS A 3 -3.98 -12.79 -2.79
C CYS A 3 -3.72 -11.62 -1.81
N LEU A 4 -4.33 -10.44 -2.02
CA LEU A 4 -4.15 -9.28 -1.14
C LEU A 4 -4.78 -9.47 0.25
N PHE A 5 -5.89 -10.20 0.36
CA PHE A 5 -6.44 -10.56 1.67
C PHE A 5 -5.50 -11.48 2.45
N CYS A 6 -4.89 -12.47 1.80
CA CYS A 6 -3.90 -13.33 2.44
C CYS A 6 -2.67 -12.54 2.91
N PHE A 7 -2.21 -11.56 2.12
CA PHE A 7 -1.09 -10.71 2.51
C PHE A 7 -1.37 -9.91 3.78
N ASN A 8 -2.60 -9.39 3.95
CA ASN A 8 -2.95 -8.64 5.16
C ASN A 8 -2.77 -9.48 6.44
N THR A 9 -3.16 -10.76 6.41
CA THR A 9 -2.97 -11.68 7.54
C THR A 9 -1.49 -12.06 7.71
N LEU A 10 -0.74 -12.18 6.63
CA LEU A 10 0.69 -12.53 6.69
C LEU A 10 1.57 -11.38 7.20
N CYS A 11 1.27 -10.12 6.87
CA CYS A 11 2.01 -8.96 7.38
C CYS A 11 2.03 -8.95 8.92
N GLU A 12 0.88 -9.17 9.54
CA GLU A 12 0.73 -9.20 11.00
C GLU A 12 1.50 -10.37 11.63
N ALA A 13 1.61 -11.50 10.93
CA ALA A 13 2.29 -12.70 11.42
C ALA A 13 3.83 -12.67 11.22
N LEU A 14 4.32 -12.03 10.17
CA LEU A 14 5.73 -12.07 9.77
C LEU A 14 6.56 -10.91 10.33
N GLY A 15 5.91 -9.82 10.77
CA GLY A 15 6.57 -8.63 11.29
C GLY A 15 7.14 -7.71 10.20
N ALA A 16 7.72 -6.59 10.62
CA ALA A 16 8.16 -5.50 9.74
C ALA A 16 9.18 -5.95 8.68
N ASP A 17 10.23 -6.68 9.08
CA ASP A 17 11.33 -7.04 8.19
C ASP A 17 10.88 -7.90 7.00
N TYR A 18 10.05 -8.91 7.26
CA TYR A 18 9.49 -9.77 6.22
C TYR A 18 8.44 -9.06 5.39
N THR A 19 7.64 -8.17 6.01
CA THR A 19 6.69 -7.34 5.29
C THR A 19 7.40 -6.49 4.24
N VAL A 20 8.53 -5.86 4.61
CA VAL A 20 9.32 -5.05 3.66
C VAL A 20 10.02 -5.90 2.61
N LYS A 21 10.59 -7.06 2.99
CA LYS A 21 11.40 -7.87 2.07
C LYS A 21 10.57 -8.69 1.08
N GLU A 22 9.46 -9.26 1.52
CA GLU A 22 8.71 -10.26 0.73
C GLU A 22 7.38 -9.71 0.23
N ILE A 23 6.66 -8.96 1.07
CA ILE A 23 5.29 -8.51 0.75
C ILE A 23 5.31 -7.21 -0.05
N PHE A 24 6.11 -6.23 0.39
CA PHE A 24 6.13 -4.92 -0.23
C PHE A 24 6.48 -4.92 -1.73
N PRO A 25 7.45 -5.71 -2.22
CA PRO A 25 7.74 -5.78 -3.66
C PRO A 25 6.54 -6.27 -4.48
N VAL A 26 5.77 -7.23 -3.96
CA VAL A 26 4.55 -7.73 -4.62
C VAL A 26 3.48 -6.65 -4.64
N VAL A 27 3.28 -5.94 -3.53
CA VAL A 27 2.32 -4.82 -3.44
C VAL A 27 2.69 -3.70 -4.41
N GLN A 28 3.99 -3.37 -4.51
CA GLN A 28 4.48 -2.38 -5.45
C GLN A 28 4.24 -2.82 -6.90
N GLN A 29 4.48 -4.08 -7.26
CA GLN A 29 4.17 -4.59 -8.60
C GLN A 29 2.67 -4.50 -8.91
N LEU A 30 1.81 -4.88 -7.96
CA LEU A 30 0.35 -4.82 -8.13
C LEU A 30 -0.19 -3.39 -8.21
N SER A 31 0.58 -2.38 -7.80
CA SER A 31 0.21 -0.97 -7.95
C SER A 31 0.10 -0.55 -9.42
N ASP A 32 0.72 -1.29 -10.34
CA ASP A 32 0.71 -1.06 -11.78
C ASP A 32 -0.22 -2.01 -12.55
N ASP A 33 -1.08 -2.76 -11.84
CA ASP A 33 -2.01 -3.69 -12.49
C ASP A 33 -3.03 -2.96 -13.37
N HIS A 34 -3.32 -3.50 -14.56
CA HIS A 34 -4.33 -2.98 -15.47
C HIS A 34 -5.75 -2.87 -14.88
N VAL A 35 -6.10 -3.73 -13.91
CA VAL A 35 -7.42 -3.75 -13.28
C VAL A 35 -7.49 -2.72 -12.15
N PRO A 36 -8.39 -1.71 -12.24
CA PRO A 36 -8.57 -0.69 -11.19
C PRO A 36 -8.81 -1.28 -9.80
N ASN A 37 -9.57 -2.38 -9.75
CA ASN A 37 -9.88 -3.08 -8.51
C ASN A 37 -8.66 -3.66 -7.81
N VAL A 38 -7.60 -4.01 -8.54
CA VAL A 38 -6.35 -4.46 -7.93
C VAL A 38 -5.62 -3.27 -7.34
N ARG A 39 -5.49 -2.18 -8.10
CA ARG A 39 -4.78 -0.97 -7.68
C ARG A 39 -5.40 -0.32 -6.44
N PHE A 40 -6.73 -0.17 -6.35
CA PHE A 40 -7.28 0.42 -5.12
C PHE A 40 -7.14 -0.51 -3.91
N ASN A 41 -7.11 -1.83 -4.10
CA ASN A 41 -6.85 -2.77 -3.01
C ASN A 41 -5.39 -2.70 -2.56
N VAL A 42 -4.45 -2.38 -3.46
CA VAL A 42 -3.07 -2.04 -3.09
C VAL A 42 -3.04 -0.85 -2.14
N ALA A 43 -3.77 0.23 -2.43
CA ALA A 43 -3.85 1.38 -1.53
C ALA A 43 -4.32 0.98 -0.13
N LYS A 44 -5.40 0.20 -0.04
CA LYS A 44 -5.90 -0.33 1.26
C LYS A 44 -4.90 -1.22 1.98
N THR A 45 -4.12 -2.03 1.26
CA THR A 45 -3.06 -2.87 1.84
C THR A 45 -1.89 -2.02 2.35
N LEU A 46 -1.54 -0.93 1.65
CA LEU A 46 -0.49 -0.01 2.10
C LEU A 46 -0.78 0.63 3.46
N LEU A 47 -2.06 0.87 3.80
CA LEU A 47 -2.45 1.33 5.14
C LEU A 47 -1.99 0.34 6.23
N ARG A 48 -2.23 -0.95 6.01
CA ARG A 48 -1.87 -2.02 6.97
C ARG A 48 -0.36 -2.20 7.07
N ILE A 49 0.33 -2.17 5.93
CA ILE A 49 1.80 -2.20 5.90
C ILE A 49 2.37 -0.99 6.66
N GLY A 50 1.80 0.20 6.45
CA GLY A 50 2.21 1.43 7.13
C GLY A 50 2.10 1.37 8.65
N HIS A 51 1.18 0.59 9.21
CA HIS A 51 1.09 0.32 10.65
C HIS A 51 2.04 -0.77 11.15
N THR A 52 2.63 -1.56 10.23
CA THR A 52 3.51 -2.69 10.57
C THR A 52 4.99 -2.29 10.53
N VAL A 53 5.36 -1.33 9.67
CA VAL A 53 6.75 -0.90 9.44
C VAL A 53 7.06 0.41 10.15
N ASP A 54 8.35 0.74 10.32
CA ASP A 54 8.75 1.99 10.93
C ASP A 54 8.52 3.20 10.01
N GLN A 55 8.46 4.39 10.61
CA GLN A 55 8.20 5.65 9.90
C GLN A 55 9.24 5.97 8.82
N GLY A 56 10.48 5.47 8.94
CA GLY A 56 11.52 5.61 7.92
C GLY A 56 11.13 4.89 6.63
N ILE A 57 10.63 3.66 6.74
CA ILE A 57 10.09 2.90 5.60
C ILE A 57 8.82 3.54 5.06
N VAL A 58 7.91 3.99 5.93
CA VAL A 58 6.69 4.71 5.49
C VAL A 58 7.05 5.91 4.62
N ASN A 59 7.99 6.75 5.07
CA ASN A 59 8.39 7.95 4.33
C ASN A 59 9.20 7.65 3.07
N SER A 60 10.06 6.63 3.08
CA SER A 60 10.98 6.35 1.96
C SER A 60 10.36 5.48 0.86
N GLN A 61 9.39 4.63 1.17
CA GLN A 61 8.81 3.67 0.22
C GLN A 61 7.30 3.84 0.03
N ILE A 62 6.54 3.93 1.11
CA ILE A 62 5.06 3.97 1.04
C ILE A 62 4.58 5.35 0.55
N LYS A 63 5.12 6.46 1.08
CA LYS A 63 4.73 7.82 0.71
C LYS A 63 4.88 8.08 -0.81
N PRO A 64 6.03 7.79 -1.46
CA PRO A 64 6.17 7.97 -2.90
C PRO A 64 5.17 7.14 -3.71
N LEU A 65 4.89 5.91 -3.28
CA LEU A 65 3.94 5.03 -3.95
C LEU A 65 2.50 5.56 -3.85
N LEU A 66 2.08 6.01 -2.66
CA LEU A 66 0.77 6.64 -2.48
C LEU A 66 0.61 7.91 -3.31
N ILE A 67 1.65 8.76 -3.38
CA ILE A 67 1.63 9.98 -4.22
C ILE A 67 1.42 9.62 -5.71
N LYS A 68 2.11 8.60 -6.21
CA LYS A 68 1.90 8.07 -7.57
C LYS A 68 0.44 7.64 -7.76
N MET A 69 -0.11 6.86 -6.82
CA MET A 69 -1.48 6.36 -6.89
C MET A 69 -2.56 7.45 -6.73
N CYS A 70 -2.27 8.54 -6.03
CA CYS A 70 -3.13 9.74 -6.00
C CYS A 70 -3.27 10.40 -7.39
N SER A 71 -2.38 10.09 -8.34
CA SER A 71 -2.43 10.58 -9.72
C SER A 71 -2.98 9.55 -10.72
N ASP A 72 -3.57 8.44 -10.23
CA ASP A 72 -4.12 7.37 -11.08
C ASP A 72 -5.30 7.84 -11.94
N SER A 73 -5.54 7.19 -13.09
CA SER A 73 -6.67 7.51 -13.97
C SER A 73 -8.02 7.23 -13.33
N GLU A 74 -8.10 6.24 -12.43
CA GLU A 74 -9.34 5.76 -11.83
C GLU A 74 -9.67 6.46 -10.52
N PHE A 75 -10.92 6.89 -10.38
CA PHE A 75 -11.38 7.65 -9.21
C PHE A 75 -11.18 6.87 -7.90
N ASP A 76 -11.60 5.61 -7.85
CA ASP A 76 -11.50 4.80 -6.63
C ASP A 76 -10.05 4.61 -6.19
N VAL A 77 -9.12 4.45 -7.14
CA VAL A 77 -7.69 4.32 -6.82
C VAL A 77 -7.17 5.59 -6.17
N ARG A 78 -7.48 6.76 -6.76
CA ARG A 78 -7.10 8.06 -6.18
C ARG A 78 -7.70 8.27 -4.80
N TYR A 79 -8.99 7.97 -4.64
CA TYR A 79 -9.71 8.13 -3.38
C TYR A 79 -9.08 7.29 -2.26
N PHE A 80 -8.87 5.99 -2.47
CA PHE A 80 -8.30 5.12 -1.44
C PHE A 80 -6.81 5.38 -1.18
N ALA A 81 -6.06 5.84 -2.20
CA ALA A 81 -4.67 6.27 -2.00
C ALA A 81 -4.60 7.51 -1.12
N ASP A 82 -5.47 8.50 -1.36
CA ASP A 82 -5.52 9.73 -0.56
C ASP A 82 -6.01 9.46 0.87
N GLU A 83 -7.06 8.64 1.03
CA GLU A 83 -7.54 8.17 2.33
C GLU A 83 -6.41 7.51 3.13
N THR A 84 -5.67 6.60 2.50
CA THR A 84 -4.53 5.91 3.13
C THR A 84 -3.41 6.87 3.51
N ARG A 85 -3.07 7.82 2.63
CA ARG A 85 -2.06 8.84 2.87
C ARG A 85 -2.42 9.72 4.07
N MET A 86 -3.70 10.14 4.17
CA MET A 86 -4.22 10.90 5.31
C MET A 86 -4.21 10.07 6.60
N ALA A 87 -4.63 8.81 6.54
CA ALA A 87 -4.64 7.92 7.71
C ALA A 87 -3.24 7.65 8.27
N LEU A 88 -2.22 7.61 7.42
CA LEU A 88 -0.80 7.49 7.82
C LEU A 88 -0.16 8.83 8.23
N GLY A 89 -0.93 9.93 8.26
CA GLY A 89 -0.42 11.26 8.65
C GLY A 89 0.59 11.86 7.67
N LEU A 90 0.59 11.43 6.41
CA LEU A 90 1.57 11.86 5.40
C LEU A 90 1.10 13.16 4.73
N THR A 91 1.58 14.31 5.21
CA THR A 91 1.40 15.57 4.49
C THR A 91 2.33 15.66 3.27
N ASN A 92 1.92 16.42 2.25
CA ASN A 92 2.72 16.67 1.04
C ASN A 92 4.12 17.15 1.40
#